data_AF-A0A0S4N0L1-F1
#
_entry.id   AF-A0A0S4N0L1-F1
#
_cell.length_a   1.000
_cell.length_b   1.000
_cell.length_c   1.000
_cell.angle_alpha   90.00
_cell.angle_beta   90.00
_cell.angle_gamma   90.00
#
_symmetry.space_group_name_H-M   'P 1'
#
loop_
_entity.id
_entity.type
_entity.pdbx_description
1 polymer ?
#
loop_
_entity_poly.entity_id
_entity_poly.type
_entity_poly.pdbx_seq_one_letter_code
_entity_poly.pdbx_strand_id
1 'polypeptide(L)'
;MEAKELKLQKVVVGATAYLLIIVLILVSAFEVSKSRATEPKVDISGTTKKCVDCHLNRGVAVKLIDEWKASKHAQQNIGCYECHKAEQNDWDAFKCPESDIIVAKHPTPKDCAECHEQQVKEFENSKHAIAQMVMKAEGAEGPDRAVFEPLIATKHGCEQCHNIGNYWPDGSIGECDACHSKHQFNIAQARRPETCGECHIGPDHPHIEIFMESKHGNIYVAFSNKWDWNYKVGEQVPFNAPTCATCHMSAAPPAIKSTHNVSERLAWESQSPFSIRTSQYWGNKTWQEKREQMLSVCKQCHSKSFAEKYMLIADLNMLQYNEIWKTIVELIKKFKNYGLTITDEFFDGELKLTSWPKEGYDEEVEHLVYRTWHHEGRRFRHGAIMMGADFTQWHGIWDLQENLVKLMNKAAEHGIPEAKRWIASKDPNKFFLYPIYDVPGNPWGISSILYKGGALSMNRIKNYWEKVYANVKAAYEKGFLSEEQWKLYQELYDNRDKELGLPYSPPEILKEHMKVLAEEAKYVKENVATFTLPSSSPYYTSNSTKYDKKVAKK
;
A
#
# COMPACT_ATOMS: atom_id res chain seq x y z
N MET A 1 -34.50 46.87 -48.78
CA MET A 1 -33.06 46.57 -48.64
C MET A 1 -32.80 45.18 -48.05
N GLU A 2 -33.80 44.31 -47.89
CA GLU A 2 -33.71 43.13 -47.00
C GLU A 2 -33.42 41.78 -47.71
N ALA A 3 -33.77 41.60 -48.99
CA ALA A 3 -33.65 40.30 -49.65
C ALA A 3 -32.22 39.97 -50.14
N LYS A 4 -31.44 40.99 -50.54
CA LYS A 4 -30.05 40.80 -51.01
C LYS A 4 -29.08 40.51 -49.87
N GLU A 5 -29.26 41.17 -48.72
CA GLU A 5 -28.45 40.93 -47.53
C GLU A 5 -28.68 39.53 -46.96
N LEU A 6 -29.94 39.06 -46.91
CA LEU A 6 -30.26 37.71 -46.45
C LEU A 6 -29.64 36.62 -47.36
N LYS A 7 -29.60 36.86 -48.69
CA LYS A 7 -28.96 35.94 -49.64
C LYS A 7 -27.44 35.90 -49.46
N LEU A 8 -26.82 37.06 -49.24
CA LEU A 8 -25.39 37.15 -48.96
C LEU A 8 -25.02 36.45 -47.65
N GLN A 9 -25.81 36.66 -46.58
CA GLN A 9 -25.62 35.98 -45.30
C GLN A 9 -25.72 34.46 -45.43
N LYS A 10 -26.71 33.93 -46.17
CA LYS A 10 -26.83 32.48 -46.41
C LYS A 10 -25.63 31.91 -47.17
N VAL A 11 -25.10 32.67 -48.15
CA VAL A 11 -23.90 32.26 -48.91
C VAL A 11 -22.66 32.28 -48.03
N VAL A 12 -22.48 33.33 -47.22
CA VAL A 12 -21.35 33.44 -46.29
C VAL A 12 -21.40 32.33 -45.25
N VAL A 13 -22.56 32.12 -44.61
CA VAL A 13 -22.75 31.04 -43.61
C VAL A 13 -22.50 29.68 -44.25
N GLY A 14 -23.06 29.42 -45.44
CA GLY A 14 -22.83 28.18 -46.18
C GLY A 14 -21.36 27.95 -46.53
N ALA A 15 -20.66 29.00 -47.00
CA ALA A 15 -19.24 28.92 -47.32
C ALA A 15 -18.38 28.70 -46.09
N THR A 16 -18.66 29.38 -44.97
CA THR A 16 -17.95 29.18 -43.71
C THR A 16 -18.22 27.80 -43.09
N ALA A 17 -19.44 27.28 -43.19
CA ALA A 17 -19.77 25.93 -42.73
C ALA A 17 -19.04 24.87 -43.57
N TYR A 18 -18.97 25.06 -44.90
CA TYR A 18 -18.25 24.17 -45.79
C TYR A 18 -16.74 24.19 -45.52
N LEU A 19 -16.17 25.38 -45.30
CA LEU A 19 -14.76 25.55 -44.90
C LEU A 19 -14.49 24.85 -43.56
N LEU A 20 -15.37 25.00 -42.57
CA LEU A 20 -15.24 24.35 -41.28
C LEU A 20 -15.26 22.83 -41.40
N ILE A 21 -16.15 22.27 -42.24
CA ILE A 21 -16.19 20.82 -42.50
C ILE A 21 -14.87 20.34 -43.13
N ILE A 22 -14.34 21.07 -44.12
CA ILE A 22 -13.05 20.73 -44.73
C ILE A 22 -11.93 20.75 -43.67
N VAL A 23 -11.88 21.79 -42.83
CA VAL A 23 -10.87 21.89 -41.76
C VAL A 23 -11.01 20.73 -40.78
N LEU A 24 -12.23 20.36 -40.37
CA LEU A 24 -12.46 19.22 -39.48
C LEU A 24 -12.05 17.89 -40.11
N ILE A 25 -12.30 17.69 -41.42
CA ILE A 25 -11.84 16.50 -42.15
C ILE A 25 -10.31 16.45 -42.21
N LEU A 26 -9.65 17.58 -42.46
CA LEU A 26 -8.19 17.66 -42.50
C LEU A 26 -7.55 17.43 -41.13
N VAL A 27 -8.12 18.01 -40.07
CA VAL A 27 -7.69 17.76 -38.68
C VAL A 27 -7.92 16.29 -38.31
N SER A 28 -9.08 15.72 -38.64
CA SER A 28 -9.36 14.31 -38.42
C SER A 28 -8.38 13.41 -39.18
N ALA A 29 -8.09 13.70 -40.45
CA ALA A 29 -7.11 12.94 -41.23
C ALA A 29 -5.70 13.06 -40.65
N PHE A 30 -5.30 14.24 -40.20
CA PHE A 30 -4.01 14.48 -39.55
C PHE A 30 -3.90 13.75 -38.20
N GLU A 31 -4.92 13.82 -37.36
CA GLU A 31 -4.98 13.09 -36.08
C GLU A 31 -5.03 11.58 -36.31
N VAL A 32 -5.80 11.10 -37.29
CA VAL A 32 -5.80 9.69 -37.69
C VAL A 32 -4.41 9.26 -38.17
N SER A 33 -3.71 10.10 -38.95
CA SER A 33 -2.34 9.81 -39.40
C SER A 33 -1.32 9.76 -38.25
N LYS A 34 -1.48 10.60 -37.22
CA LYS A 34 -0.68 10.53 -35.99
C LYS A 34 -1.03 9.31 -35.13
N SER A 35 -2.30 8.91 -35.10
CA SER A 35 -2.79 7.77 -34.31
C SER A 35 -2.52 6.41 -34.96
N ARG A 36 -2.28 6.37 -36.28
CA ARG A 36 -1.80 5.17 -36.97
C ARG A 36 -0.32 5.00 -36.66
N ALA A 37 -0.04 4.49 -35.46
CA ALA A 37 1.20 3.77 -35.22
C ALA A 37 1.28 2.68 -36.30
N THR A 38 2.38 2.66 -37.06
CA THR A 38 2.66 1.59 -38.01
C THR A 38 2.58 0.26 -37.26
N GLU A 39 1.64 -0.60 -37.65
CA GLU A 39 1.62 -1.97 -37.12
C GLU A 39 3.01 -2.58 -37.31
N PRO A 40 3.63 -3.12 -36.24
CA PRO A 40 4.95 -3.71 -36.36
C PRO A 40 4.89 -4.81 -37.42
N LYS A 41 5.83 -4.76 -38.38
CA LYS A 41 6.00 -5.86 -39.34
C LYS A 41 6.61 -7.04 -38.59
N VAL A 42 5.75 -7.92 -38.09
CA VAL A 42 6.13 -9.18 -37.46
C VAL A 42 6.34 -10.22 -38.56
N ASP A 43 7.50 -10.88 -38.59
CA ASP A 43 7.69 -12.04 -39.44
C ASP A 43 6.97 -13.25 -38.82
N ILE A 44 6.02 -13.81 -39.57
CA ILE A 44 5.28 -15.01 -39.17
C ILE A 44 5.69 -16.12 -40.12
N SER A 45 6.81 -16.75 -39.79
CA SER A 45 7.43 -17.81 -40.60
C SER A 45 7.64 -19.09 -39.77
N GLY A 46 8.13 -20.15 -40.42
CA GLY A 46 8.51 -21.40 -39.76
C GLY A 46 7.40 -22.07 -38.94
N THR A 47 7.76 -22.54 -37.74
CA THR A 47 6.85 -23.25 -36.83
C THR A 47 5.77 -22.32 -36.28
N THR A 48 6.13 -21.08 -35.95
CA THR A 48 5.18 -20.07 -35.43
C THR A 48 4.03 -19.79 -36.40
N LYS A 49 4.29 -19.80 -37.72
CA LYS A 49 3.21 -19.72 -38.73
C LYS A 49 2.19 -20.85 -38.59
N LYS A 50 2.64 -22.09 -38.40
CA LYS A 50 1.76 -23.24 -38.22
C LYS A 50 0.90 -23.10 -36.97
N CYS A 51 1.48 -22.59 -35.87
CA CYS A 51 0.76 -22.31 -34.63
C CYS A 51 -0.35 -21.27 -34.86
N VAL A 52 0.01 -20.12 -35.46
CA VAL A 52 -0.92 -19.02 -35.73
C VAL A 52 -2.05 -19.47 -36.67
N ASP A 53 -1.72 -20.11 -37.79
CA ASP A 53 -2.73 -20.55 -38.78
C ASP A 53 -3.72 -21.55 -38.15
N CYS A 54 -3.21 -22.53 -37.40
CA CYS A 54 -4.06 -23.54 -36.74
C CYS A 54 -4.97 -22.90 -35.67
N HIS A 55 -4.41 -22.05 -34.80
CA HIS A 55 -5.17 -21.38 -33.75
C HIS A 55 -6.24 -20.44 -34.31
N LEU A 56 -5.93 -19.68 -35.38
CA LEU A 56 -6.90 -18.82 -36.06
C LEU A 56 -8.02 -19.63 -36.72
N ASN A 57 -7.67 -20.69 -37.46
CA ASN A 57 -8.65 -21.53 -38.14
C ASN A 57 -9.59 -22.25 -37.16
N ARG A 58 -9.11 -22.57 -35.96
CA ARG A 58 -9.91 -23.23 -34.91
C ARG A 58 -10.55 -22.27 -33.90
N GLY A 59 -10.30 -20.96 -34.01
CA GLY A 59 -10.80 -19.98 -33.04
C GLY A 59 -10.20 -20.12 -31.64
N VAL A 60 -9.01 -20.71 -31.50
CA VAL A 60 -8.33 -20.93 -30.21
C VAL A 60 -7.41 -19.74 -29.92
N ALA A 61 -7.58 -19.09 -28.77
CA ALA A 61 -6.69 -18.03 -28.29
C ALA A 61 -6.45 -16.87 -29.28
N VAL A 62 -7.43 -16.56 -30.14
CA VAL A 62 -7.31 -15.56 -31.22
C VAL A 62 -6.82 -14.19 -30.71
N LYS A 63 -7.30 -13.77 -29.54
CA LYS A 63 -6.88 -12.49 -28.93
C LYS A 63 -5.49 -12.52 -28.32
N LEU A 64 -5.01 -13.68 -27.88
CA LEU A 64 -3.64 -13.83 -27.40
C LEU A 64 -2.65 -13.74 -28.57
N ILE A 65 -3.06 -14.15 -29.78
CA ILE A 65 -2.27 -13.93 -31.00
C ILE A 65 -2.20 -12.43 -31.35
N ASP A 66 -3.32 -11.70 -31.23
CA ASP A 66 -3.35 -10.25 -31.44
C ASP A 66 -2.42 -9.53 -30.44
N GLU A 67 -2.45 -9.92 -29.16
CA GLU A 67 -1.55 -9.41 -28.12
C GLU A 67 -0.07 -9.74 -28.40
N TRP A 68 0.22 -10.99 -28.77
CA TRP A 68 1.57 -11.42 -29.12
C TRP A 68 2.11 -10.59 -30.29
N LYS A 69 1.33 -10.39 -31.36
CA LYS A 69 1.75 -9.55 -32.51
C LYS A 69 2.10 -8.11 -32.09
N ALA A 70 1.45 -7.58 -31.05
CA ALA A 70 1.74 -6.26 -30.51
C ALA A 70 2.94 -6.24 -29.54
N SER A 71 3.46 -7.39 -29.12
CA SER A 71 4.55 -7.51 -28.15
C SER A 71 5.92 -7.15 -28.76
N LYS A 72 6.88 -6.83 -27.89
CA LYS A 72 8.29 -6.73 -28.29
C LYS A 72 8.89 -8.09 -28.67
N HIS A 73 8.39 -9.19 -28.09
CA HIS A 73 8.85 -10.54 -28.43
C HIS A 73 8.59 -10.84 -29.91
N ALA A 74 7.38 -10.58 -30.41
CA ALA A 74 7.08 -10.76 -31.84
C ALA A 74 7.95 -9.88 -32.75
N GLN A 75 8.21 -8.63 -32.35
CA GLN A 75 9.10 -7.72 -33.09
C GLN A 75 10.56 -8.19 -33.11
N GLN A 76 10.96 -9.04 -32.17
CA GLN A 76 12.28 -9.66 -32.09
C GLN A 76 12.28 -11.12 -32.61
N ASN A 77 11.21 -11.54 -33.31
CA ASN A 77 11.04 -12.89 -33.85
C ASN A 77 11.00 -14.01 -32.79
N ILE A 78 10.62 -13.68 -31.56
CA ILE A 78 10.30 -14.67 -30.52
C ILE A 78 8.81 -15.01 -30.66
N GLY A 79 8.52 -16.16 -31.24
CA GLY A 79 7.18 -16.64 -31.55
C GLY A 79 6.61 -17.58 -30.51
N CYS A 80 5.50 -18.24 -30.86
CA CYS A 80 4.80 -19.13 -29.95
C CYS A 80 5.68 -20.33 -29.57
N TYR A 81 6.38 -20.91 -30.56
CA TYR A 81 7.15 -22.13 -30.36
C TYR A 81 8.41 -21.88 -29.51
N GLU A 82 9.01 -20.69 -29.60
CA GLU A 82 10.20 -20.35 -28.85
C GLU A 82 9.96 -20.34 -27.33
N CYS A 83 8.77 -19.94 -26.87
CA CYS A 83 8.39 -19.99 -25.46
C CYS A 83 7.70 -21.29 -25.05
N HIS A 84 6.92 -21.90 -25.95
CA HIS A 84 6.14 -23.09 -25.64
C HIS A 84 6.82 -24.39 -26.08
N LYS A 85 8.07 -24.40 -26.53
CA LYS A 85 8.78 -25.63 -26.90
C LYS A 85 8.85 -26.56 -25.68
N ALA A 86 8.54 -27.85 -25.87
CA ALA A 86 8.71 -28.87 -24.84
C ALA A 86 9.21 -30.19 -25.43
N GLU A 87 9.81 -31.00 -24.56
CA GLU A 87 10.13 -32.40 -24.81
C GLU A 87 8.97 -33.31 -24.39
N GLN A 88 8.93 -34.53 -24.94
CA GLN A 88 7.82 -35.47 -24.73
C GLN A 88 7.61 -35.88 -23.25
N ASN A 89 8.65 -35.76 -22.43
CA ASN A 89 8.65 -36.14 -21.03
C ASN A 89 8.52 -34.95 -20.07
N ASP A 90 8.38 -33.72 -20.58
CA ASP A 90 8.12 -32.56 -19.72
C ASP A 90 6.76 -32.72 -19.04
N TRP A 91 6.67 -32.25 -17.79
CA TRP A 91 5.50 -32.47 -16.93
C TRP A 91 4.22 -31.80 -17.47
N ASP A 92 4.38 -30.76 -18.28
CA ASP A 92 3.31 -30.00 -18.92
C ASP A 92 3.26 -30.20 -20.45
N ALA A 93 3.99 -31.19 -20.98
CA ALA A 93 4.05 -31.49 -22.40
C ALA A 93 2.66 -31.79 -22.98
N PHE A 94 2.39 -31.20 -24.13
CA PHE A 94 1.16 -31.34 -24.88
C PHE A 94 1.46 -31.50 -26.36
N LYS A 95 0.96 -32.59 -26.96
CA LYS A 95 1.03 -32.76 -28.41
C LYS A 95 -0.12 -32.00 -29.05
N CYS A 96 0.21 -31.05 -29.92
CA CYS A 96 -0.78 -30.30 -30.68
C CYS A 96 -1.61 -31.25 -31.58
N PRO A 97 -2.96 -31.16 -31.57
CA PRO A 97 -3.79 -32.01 -32.41
C PRO A 97 -3.42 -31.88 -33.89
N GLU A 98 -3.43 -32.99 -34.62
CA GLU A 98 -3.15 -33.02 -36.08
C GLU A 98 -1.75 -32.50 -36.47
N SER A 99 -0.81 -32.51 -35.52
CA SER A 99 0.59 -32.18 -35.77
C SER A 99 1.53 -33.02 -34.90
N ASP A 100 2.81 -33.06 -35.26
CA ASP A 100 3.86 -33.66 -34.43
C ASP A 100 4.57 -32.63 -33.52
N ILE A 101 4.02 -31.42 -33.40
CA ILE A 101 4.57 -30.38 -32.54
C ILE A 101 4.18 -30.69 -31.08
N ILE A 102 5.19 -30.74 -30.21
CA ILE A 102 5.03 -30.85 -28.77
C ILE A 102 5.28 -29.48 -28.16
N VAL A 103 4.39 -29.07 -27.27
CA VAL A 103 4.46 -27.78 -26.58
C VAL A 103 4.25 -27.90 -25.07
N ALA A 104 4.90 -27.04 -24.31
CA ALA A 104 4.65 -26.75 -22.91
C ALA A 104 3.32 -25.99 -22.79
N LYS A 105 2.44 -26.44 -21.90
CA LYS A 105 1.22 -25.69 -21.56
C LYS A 105 1.52 -24.48 -20.69
N HIS A 106 2.59 -24.55 -19.90
CA HIS A 106 2.95 -23.58 -18.88
C HIS A 106 4.42 -23.20 -19.01
N PRO A 107 4.76 -22.21 -19.87
CA PRO A 107 6.11 -21.63 -19.85
C PRO A 107 6.45 -21.14 -18.44
N THR A 108 7.57 -21.59 -17.89
CA THR A 108 8.00 -21.31 -16.52
C THR A 108 9.12 -20.25 -16.50
N PRO A 109 9.57 -19.79 -15.33
CA PRO A 109 10.77 -18.96 -15.23
C PRO A 109 12.02 -19.60 -15.84
N LYS A 110 12.09 -20.94 -15.92
CA LYS A 110 13.21 -21.65 -16.56
C LYS A 110 13.28 -21.37 -18.07
N ASP A 111 12.13 -21.34 -18.74
CA ASP A 111 12.04 -21.00 -20.16
C ASP A 111 12.38 -19.53 -20.38
N CYS A 112 11.91 -18.66 -19.46
CA CYS A 112 12.27 -17.24 -19.48
C CYS A 112 13.78 -17.03 -19.31
N ALA A 113 14.44 -17.84 -18.47
CA ALA A 113 15.86 -17.74 -18.17
C ALA A 113 16.78 -18.04 -19.37
N GLU A 114 16.28 -18.70 -20.42
CA GLU A 114 17.06 -18.88 -21.66
C GLU A 114 17.51 -17.52 -22.25
N CYS A 115 16.71 -16.46 -22.05
CA CYS A 115 17.02 -15.09 -22.48
C CYS A 115 17.15 -14.07 -21.33
N HIS A 116 16.48 -14.32 -20.19
CA HIS A 116 16.32 -13.39 -19.07
C HIS A 116 16.91 -13.92 -17.75
N GLU A 117 18.05 -14.62 -17.83
CA GLU A 117 18.72 -15.25 -16.68
C GLU A 117 18.94 -14.27 -15.51
N GLN A 118 19.33 -13.03 -15.79
CA GLN A 118 19.53 -12.02 -14.74
C GLN A 118 18.23 -11.72 -13.99
N GLN A 119 17.13 -11.48 -14.71
CA GLN A 119 15.85 -11.10 -14.10
C GLN A 119 15.27 -12.25 -13.27
N VAL A 120 15.40 -13.49 -13.76
CA VAL A 120 14.96 -14.69 -13.04
C VAL A 120 15.77 -14.87 -11.76
N LYS A 121 17.10 -14.75 -11.80
CA LYS A 121 17.94 -14.81 -10.59
C LYS A 121 17.63 -13.69 -9.59
N GLU A 122 17.39 -12.48 -10.06
CA GLU A 122 16.97 -11.37 -9.20
C GLU A 122 15.64 -11.69 -8.50
N PHE A 123 14.67 -12.21 -9.26
CA PHE A 123 13.36 -12.60 -8.73
C PHE A 123 13.47 -13.73 -7.68
N GLU A 124 14.21 -14.80 -7.98
CA GLU A 124 14.43 -15.94 -7.08
C GLU A 124 15.00 -15.53 -5.71
N ASN A 125 15.82 -14.47 -5.68
CA ASN A 125 16.42 -13.94 -4.47
C ASN A 125 15.54 -12.91 -3.73
N SER A 126 14.27 -12.80 -4.12
CA SER A 126 13.30 -11.85 -3.55
C SER A 126 12.28 -12.54 -2.64
N LYS A 127 11.54 -11.74 -1.87
CA LYS A 127 10.45 -12.26 -1.05
C LYS A 127 9.24 -12.72 -1.87
N HIS A 128 9.08 -12.24 -3.11
CA HIS A 128 8.03 -12.77 -3.99
C HIS A 128 8.27 -14.23 -4.34
N ALA A 129 9.52 -14.69 -4.44
CA ALA A 129 9.85 -16.09 -4.72
C ALA A 129 9.38 -17.06 -3.62
N ILE A 130 9.20 -16.59 -2.38
CA ILE A 130 8.70 -17.41 -1.27
C ILE A 130 7.23 -17.14 -0.94
N ALA A 131 6.50 -16.38 -1.76
CA ALA A 131 5.11 -16.00 -1.48
C ALA A 131 4.22 -17.23 -1.23
N GLN A 132 4.41 -18.32 -2.00
CA GLN A 132 3.64 -19.55 -1.80
C GLN A 132 3.99 -20.27 -0.49
N MET A 133 5.24 -20.15 0.02
CA MET A 133 5.63 -20.72 1.32
C MET A 133 4.94 -20.00 2.48
N VAL A 134 4.70 -18.70 2.36
CA VAL A 134 3.94 -17.91 3.35
C VAL A 134 2.52 -18.48 3.54
N MET A 135 1.93 -19.10 2.50
CA MET A 135 0.65 -19.81 2.63
C MET A 135 0.80 -21.21 3.25
N LYS A 136 1.91 -21.92 3.00
CA LYS A 136 2.10 -23.34 3.36
C LYS A 136 2.40 -23.59 4.85
N ALA A 137 2.75 -22.56 5.63
CA ALA A 137 3.00 -22.69 7.07
C ALA A 137 4.15 -23.62 7.49
N GLU A 138 5.10 -23.89 6.59
CA GLU A 138 6.37 -24.53 6.97
C GLU A 138 7.40 -23.43 7.29
N GLY A 139 7.48 -23.05 8.58
CA GLY A 139 8.27 -21.90 9.03
C GLY A 139 7.41 -20.85 9.70
N ALA A 140 8.03 -19.76 10.21
CA ALA A 140 7.48 -18.79 11.17
C ALA A 140 6.19 -18.03 10.77
N GLU A 141 5.56 -18.36 9.64
CA GLU A 141 4.40 -17.68 9.07
C GLU A 141 3.38 -18.75 8.70
N GLY A 142 2.47 -19.05 9.63
CA GLY A 142 1.38 -20.03 9.46
C GLY A 142 0.35 -19.58 8.42
N PRO A 143 -0.59 -20.46 7.99
CA PRO A 143 -1.50 -20.15 6.90
C PRO A 143 -2.41 -19.01 7.35
N ASP A 144 -2.33 -17.88 6.66
CA ASP A 144 -3.34 -16.83 6.76
C ASP A 144 -4.71 -17.44 6.49
N ARG A 145 -5.65 -17.38 7.46
CA ARG A 145 -7.06 -17.85 7.51
C ARG A 145 -7.45 -19.17 6.83
N ALA A 146 -6.58 -19.83 6.06
CA ALA A 146 -6.85 -20.96 5.19
C ALA A 146 -7.33 -22.19 5.98
N VAL A 147 -7.01 -22.24 7.29
CA VAL A 147 -7.47 -23.28 8.21
C VAL A 147 -8.99 -23.19 8.47
N PHE A 148 -9.57 -22.00 8.39
CA PHE A 148 -10.99 -21.75 8.71
C PHE A 148 -11.87 -21.58 7.47
N GLU A 149 -11.32 -21.73 6.27
CA GLU A 149 -12.06 -21.56 5.02
C GLU A 149 -12.00 -22.83 4.14
N PRO A 150 -13.02 -23.05 3.29
CA PRO A 150 -12.96 -24.11 2.29
C PRO A 150 -11.77 -23.87 1.34
N LEU A 151 -11.00 -24.93 1.04
CA LEU A 151 -9.84 -24.87 0.14
C LEU A 151 -10.14 -24.22 -1.22
N ILE A 152 -11.39 -24.27 -1.69
CA ILE A 152 -11.77 -23.60 -2.94
C ILE A 152 -11.66 -22.07 -2.86
N ALA A 153 -11.89 -21.48 -1.68
CA ALA A 153 -11.68 -20.06 -1.43
C ALA A 153 -10.18 -19.73 -1.46
N THR A 154 -9.35 -20.53 -0.78
CA THR A 154 -7.89 -20.38 -0.81
C THR A 154 -7.34 -20.46 -2.24
N LYS A 155 -7.82 -21.42 -3.04
CA LYS A 155 -7.47 -21.56 -4.46
C LYS A 155 -7.87 -20.36 -5.32
N HIS A 156 -8.97 -19.71 -4.99
CA HIS A 156 -9.49 -18.60 -5.78
C HIS A 156 -9.11 -17.22 -5.24
N GLY A 157 -8.62 -17.12 -4.00
CA GLY A 157 -8.18 -15.87 -3.38
C GLY A 157 -6.67 -15.85 -3.17
N CYS A 158 -6.19 -16.62 -2.20
CA CYS A 158 -4.79 -16.59 -1.77
C CYS A 158 -3.84 -17.05 -2.89
N GLU A 159 -4.14 -18.17 -3.56
CA GLU A 159 -3.29 -18.70 -4.63
C GLU A 159 -3.17 -17.75 -5.82
N GLN A 160 -4.21 -16.97 -6.15
CA GLN A 160 -4.13 -16.01 -7.27
C GLN A 160 -3.04 -14.96 -7.04
N CYS A 161 -2.90 -14.47 -5.80
CA CYS A 161 -1.87 -13.48 -5.46
C CYS A 161 -0.51 -14.13 -5.17
N HIS A 162 -0.48 -15.25 -4.45
CA HIS A 162 0.75 -15.86 -3.95
C HIS A 162 1.44 -16.80 -4.97
N ASN A 163 0.75 -17.18 -6.06
CA ASN A 163 1.37 -17.94 -7.16
C ASN A 163 2.42 -17.15 -7.93
N ILE A 164 2.59 -15.84 -7.66
CA ILE A 164 3.78 -15.11 -8.10
C ILE A 164 5.08 -15.83 -7.70
N GLY A 165 5.08 -16.57 -6.58
CA GLY A 165 6.17 -17.42 -6.10
C GLY A 165 5.93 -18.92 -6.26
N ASN A 166 5.22 -19.34 -7.32
CA ASN A 166 4.88 -20.76 -7.53
C ASN A 166 6.14 -21.63 -7.70
N TYR A 167 6.14 -22.82 -7.07
CA TYR A 167 7.18 -23.84 -7.27
C TYR A 167 6.77 -24.80 -8.40
N TRP A 168 7.43 -24.70 -9.55
CA TRP A 168 7.12 -25.54 -10.70
C TRP A 168 7.81 -26.92 -10.61
N PRO A 169 7.22 -27.98 -11.21
CA PRO A 169 7.83 -29.32 -11.21
C PRO A 169 9.19 -29.41 -11.90
N ASP A 170 9.56 -28.43 -12.74
CA ASP A 170 10.88 -28.33 -13.39
C ASP A 170 11.98 -27.76 -12.48
N GLY A 171 11.63 -27.41 -11.24
CA GLY A 171 12.50 -26.84 -10.21
C GLY A 171 12.58 -25.32 -10.20
N SER A 172 11.92 -24.63 -11.13
CA SER A 172 11.91 -23.16 -11.18
C SER A 172 10.91 -22.55 -10.21
N ILE A 173 11.17 -21.30 -9.82
CA ILE A 173 10.36 -20.58 -8.84
C ILE A 173 9.88 -19.27 -9.45
N GLY A 174 8.57 -19.08 -9.48
CA GLY A 174 7.93 -17.83 -9.82
C GLY A 174 6.92 -17.89 -10.96
N GLU A 175 6.19 -16.80 -11.13
CA GLU A 175 5.30 -16.58 -12.27
C GLU A 175 5.65 -15.23 -12.91
N CYS A 176 6.30 -15.28 -14.08
CA CYS A 176 6.91 -14.09 -14.70
C CYS A 176 5.89 -13.19 -15.40
N ASP A 177 4.65 -13.63 -15.59
CA ASP A 177 3.61 -12.82 -16.23
C ASP A 177 2.74 -12.02 -15.24
N ALA A 178 3.00 -12.11 -13.93
CA ALA A 178 2.21 -11.44 -12.90
C ALA A 178 2.17 -9.90 -13.04
N CYS A 179 3.27 -9.27 -13.48
CA CYS A 179 3.35 -7.80 -13.60
C CYS A 179 3.20 -7.28 -15.04
N HIS A 180 3.70 -8.05 -16.01
CA HIS A 180 3.61 -7.75 -17.45
C HIS A 180 2.98 -8.95 -18.14
N SER A 181 1.66 -8.92 -18.24
CA SER A 181 0.85 -10.08 -18.58
C SER A 181 1.18 -10.65 -19.96
N LYS A 182 1.13 -11.98 -20.05
CA LYS A 182 1.07 -12.65 -21.35
C LYS A 182 -0.21 -12.22 -22.08
N HIS A 183 -0.20 -12.06 -23.40
CA HIS A 183 0.91 -12.37 -24.32
C HIS A 183 1.63 -11.12 -24.84
N GLN A 184 1.33 -9.94 -24.30
CA GLN A 184 1.96 -8.69 -24.71
C GLN A 184 3.32 -8.45 -24.03
N PHE A 185 3.51 -8.94 -22.80
CA PHE A 185 4.73 -8.76 -21.99
C PHE A 185 5.20 -7.30 -21.95
N ASN A 186 4.26 -6.39 -21.74
CA ASN A 186 4.50 -4.96 -21.91
C ASN A 186 5.12 -4.33 -20.65
N ILE A 187 6.36 -3.87 -20.74
CA ILE A 187 7.03 -3.18 -19.62
C ILE A 187 6.29 -1.91 -19.18
N ALA A 188 5.55 -1.25 -20.07
CA ALA A 188 4.73 -0.09 -19.73
C ALA A 188 3.59 -0.48 -18.76
N GLN A 189 3.05 -1.69 -18.87
CA GLN A 189 2.08 -2.25 -17.93
C GLN A 189 2.74 -2.56 -16.59
N ALA A 190 3.91 -3.21 -16.58
CA ALA A 190 4.63 -3.53 -15.35
C ALA A 190 5.03 -2.31 -14.51
N ARG A 191 5.19 -1.15 -15.14
CA ARG A 191 5.58 0.10 -14.46
C ARG A 191 4.41 0.85 -13.82
N ARG A 192 3.20 0.45 -14.17
CA ARG A 192 1.96 1.10 -13.73
C ARG A 192 1.48 0.54 -12.39
N PRO A 193 1.07 1.40 -11.44
CA PRO A 193 0.56 0.96 -10.13
C PRO A 193 -0.57 -0.07 -10.18
N GLU A 194 -1.41 -0.03 -11.21
CA GLU A 194 -2.58 -0.91 -11.35
C GLU A 194 -2.18 -2.39 -11.40
N THR A 195 -1.02 -2.73 -11.97
CA THR A 195 -0.53 -4.12 -12.00
C THR A 195 -0.20 -4.63 -10.59
N CYS A 196 0.30 -3.75 -9.72
CA CYS A 196 0.59 -4.10 -8.33
C CYS A 196 -0.69 -4.19 -7.50
N GLY A 197 -1.70 -3.38 -7.84
CA GLY A 197 -2.99 -3.30 -7.17
C GLY A 197 -3.89 -4.52 -7.36
N GLU A 198 -3.51 -5.48 -8.20
CA GLU A 198 -4.16 -6.80 -8.26
C GLU A 198 -4.00 -7.55 -6.93
N CYS A 199 -2.81 -7.48 -6.31
CA CYS A 199 -2.48 -8.22 -5.10
C CYS A 199 -2.26 -7.31 -3.87
N HIS A 200 -1.64 -6.14 -4.06
CA HIS A 200 -1.32 -5.21 -2.97
C HIS A 200 -2.46 -4.25 -2.67
N ILE A 201 -3.55 -4.83 -2.19
CA ILE A 201 -4.86 -4.20 -1.98
C ILE A 201 -5.49 -4.72 -0.69
N GLY A 202 -6.55 -4.06 -0.24
CA GLY A 202 -7.46 -4.65 0.74
C GLY A 202 -7.04 -4.43 2.18
N PRO A 203 -7.62 -5.18 3.13
CA PRO A 203 -7.66 -4.74 4.51
C PRO A 203 -6.33 -4.85 5.25
N ASP A 204 -5.46 -5.76 4.85
CA ASP A 204 -4.23 -6.10 5.56
C ASP A 204 -3.00 -5.43 4.94
N HIS A 205 -2.98 -5.21 3.63
CA HIS A 205 -1.92 -4.44 2.97
C HIS A 205 -2.46 -3.55 1.83
N PRO A 206 -3.19 -2.46 2.16
CA PRO A 206 -3.83 -1.56 1.19
C PRO A 206 -2.82 -0.63 0.49
N HIS A 207 -1.78 -1.18 -0.14
CA HIS A 207 -0.70 -0.35 -0.69
C HIS A 207 -1.18 0.48 -1.88
N ILE A 208 -2.07 -0.06 -2.72
CA ILE A 208 -2.62 0.71 -3.84
C ILE A 208 -3.52 1.84 -3.34
N GLU A 209 -4.36 1.62 -2.32
CA GLU A 209 -5.22 2.65 -1.74
C GLU A 209 -4.38 3.73 -1.06
N ILE A 210 -3.36 3.35 -0.29
CA ILE A 210 -2.40 4.26 0.33
C ILE A 210 -1.68 5.10 -0.75
N PHE A 211 -1.20 4.45 -1.82
CA PHE A 211 -0.56 5.15 -2.92
C PHE A 211 -1.51 6.17 -3.54
N MET A 212 -2.74 5.77 -3.84
CA MET A 212 -3.73 6.60 -4.53
C MET A 212 -4.18 7.81 -3.69
N GLU A 213 -4.26 7.70 -2.36
CA GLU A 213 -4.54 8.87 -1.51
C GLU A 213 -3.35 9.82 -1.37
N SER A 214 -2.13 9.30 -1.48
CA SER A 214 -0.90 10.09 -1.32
C SER A 214 -0.78 11.17 -2.39
N LYS A 215 0.07 12.17 -2.15
CA LYS A 215 0.37 13.18 -3.18
C LYS A 215 1.04 12.57 -4.42
N HIS A 216 1.79 11.47 -4.28
CA HIS A 216 2.36 10.75 -5.42
C HIS A 216 1.26 10.14 -6.30
N GLY A 217 0.29 9.45 -5.70
CA GLY A 217 -0.86 8.89 -6.43
C GLY A 217 -1.75 9.95 -7.07
N ASN A 218 -1.99 11.06 -6.36
CA ASN A 218 -2.75 12.18 -6.93
C ASN A 218 -2.10 12.75 -8.22
N ILE A 219 -0.78 12.92 -8.22
CA ILE A 219 -0.04 13.39 -9.41
C ILE A 219 -0.05 12.32 -10.50
N TYR A 220 0.12 11.04 -10.13
CA TYR A 220 0.00 9.91 -11.06
C TYR A 220 -1.35 9.91 -11.78
N VAL A 221 -2.47 9.95 -11.07
CA VAL A 221 -3.80 9.97 -11.67
C VAL A 221 -4.00 11.18 -12.59
N ALA A 222 -3.51 12.34 -12.17
CA ALA A 222 -3.72 13.58 -12.91
C ALA A 222 -2.90 13.67 -14.22
N PHE A 223 -1.71 13.07 -14.28
CA PHE A 223 -0.74 13.38 -15.34
C PHE A 223 -0.11 12.18 -16.04
N SER A 224 -0.34 10.96 -15.56
CA SER A 224 0.40 9.79 -16.05
C SER A 224 0.03 9.34 -17.46
N ASN A 225 -1.08 9.83 -18.02
CA ASN A 225 -1.43 9.66 -19.43
C ASN A 225 -0.44 10.36 -20.39
N LYS A 226 0.34 11.34 -19.90
CA LYS A 226 1.34 12.08 -20.67
C LYS A 226 2.76 11.52 -20.50
N TRP A 227 2.95 10.56 -19.61
CA TRP A 227 4.25 10.01 -19.31
C TRP A 227 4.70 8.98 -20.36
N ASP A 228 5.99 8.97 -20.68
CA ASP A 228 6.57 7.91 -21.50
C ASP A 228 6.82 6.67 -20.64
N TRP A 229 5.92 5.69 -20.74
CA TRP A 229 6.03 4.43 -20.01
C TRP A 229 7.03 3.44 -20.61
N ASN A 230 7.53 3.70 -21.81
CA ASN A 230 8.50 2.87 -22.53
C ASN A 230 9.95 3.34 -22.35
N TYR A 231 10.20 4.27 -21.43
CA TYR A 231 11.55 4.76 -21.11
C TYR A 231 12.56 3.63 -20.94
N LYS A 232 13.81 3.87 -21.34
CA LYS A 232 14.82 2.82 -21.40
C LYS A 232 15.14 2.29 -19.99
N VAL A 233 15.26 0.96 -19.88
CA VAL A 233 15.67 0.31 -18.62
C VAL A 233 17.07 0.80 -18.22
N GLY A 234 17.25 1.07 -16.92
CA GLY A 234 18.53 1.56 -16.37
C GLY A 234 18.70 3.09 -16.40
N GLU A 235 17.87 3.82 -17.14
CA GLU A 235 17.86 5.28 -17.11
C GLU A 235 17.05 5.83 -15.92
N GLN A 236 17.27 7.10 -15.60
CA GLN A 236 16.47 7.80 -14.61
C GLN A 236 14.99 7.83 -15.05
N VAL A 237 14.09 7.55 -14.11
CA VAL A 237 12.65 7.56 -14.38
C VAL A 237 12.20 8.98 -14.77
N PRO A 238 11.60 9.20 -15.96
CA PRO A 238 11.31 10.53 -16.49
C PRO A 238 9.95 11.08 -16.00
N PHE A 239 9.54 10.74 -14.78
CA PHE A 239 8.23 11.11 -14.23
C PHE A 239 8.35 12.20 -13.17
N ASN A 240 7.32 13.03 -13.04
CA ASN A 240 7.24 14.05 -11.99
C ASN A 240 6.60 13.56 -10.69
N ALA A 241 6.22 12.28 -10.62
CA ALA A 241 5.88 11.57 -9.39
C ALA A 241 6.28 10.08 -9.52
N PRO A 242 6.64 9.42 -8.41
CA PRO A 242 7.00 8.01 -8.42
C PRO A 242 5.78 7.10 -8.56
N THR A 243 5.99 5.90 -9.08
CA THR A 243 5.05 4.76 -8.99
C THR A 243 5.60 3.66 -8.08
N CYS A 244 4.82 2.60 -7.86
CA CYS A 244 5.27 1.38 -7.18
C CYS A 244 6.60 0.87 -7.77
N ALA A 245 6.65 0.73 -9.10
CA ALA A 245 7.85 0.30 -9.81
C ALA A 245 8.99 1.32 -9.70
N THR A 246 8.72 2.63 -9.68
CA THR A 246 9.78 3.65 -9.46
C THR A 246 10.51 3.42 -8.14
N CYS A 247 9.75 3.22 -7.06
CA CYS A 247 10.29 3.06 -5.72
C CYS A 247 10.98 1.71 -5.50
N HIS A 248 10.38 0.61 -5.98
CA HIS A 248 10.79 -0.74 -5.60
C HIS A 248 11.68 -1.45 -6.62
N MET A 249 11.65 -1.09 -7.91
CA MET A 249 12.28 -1.91 -8.97
C MET A 249 13.11 -1.10 -9.97
N SER A 250 12.68 0.10 -10.34
CA SER A 250 13.30 0.92 -11.40
C SER A 250 14.62 1.53 -10.94
N ALA A 251 15.51 1.82 -11.89
CA ALA A 251 16.79 2.47 -11.58
C ALA A 251 16.60 3.86 -10.94
N ALA A 252 17.57 4.23 -10.10
CA ALA A 252 17.80 5.58 -9.61
C ALA A 252 19.29 5.90 -9.80
N PRO A 253 19.73 6.21 -11.03
CA PRO A 253 21.14 6.42 -11.34
C PRO A 253 21.74 7.62 -10.60
N PRO A 254 23.07 7.64 -10.39
CA PRO A 254 24.01 6.54 -10.64
C PRO A 254 24.01 5.46 -9.54
N ALA A 255 23.30 5.70 -8.43
CA ALA A 255 23.40 4.90 -7.22
C ALA A 255 22.72 3.52 -7.32
N ILE A 256 21.64 3.39 -8.10
CA ILE A 256 20.80 2.18 -8.09
C ILE A 256 20.43 1.74 -9.51
N LYS A 257 20.65 0.46 -9.79
CA LYS A 257 20.23 -0.21 -11.04
C LYS A 257 18.78 -0.71 -10.93
N SER A 258 18.18 -1.03 -12.08
CA SER A 258 16.89 -1.74 -12.07
C SER A 258 17.09 -3.18 -11.57
N THR A 259 16.10 -3.74 -10.88
CA THR A 259 16.15 -5.11 -10.32
C THR A 259 14.76 -5.73 -10.29
N HIS A 260 14.67 -7.06 -10.43
CA HIS A 260 13.47 -7.85 -10.10
C HIS A 260 13.44 -8.31 -8.64
N ASN A 261 14.50 -8.02 -7.87
CA ASN A 261 14.54 -8.29 -6.44
C ASN A 261 13.90 -7.13 -5.64
N VAL A 262 12.58 -7.21 -5.44
CA VAL A 262 11.82 -6.21 -4.68
C VAL A 262 12.27 -6.07 -3.21
N SER A 263 13.03 -7.03 -2.68
CA SER A 263 13.54 -7.00 -1.30
C SER A 263 14.78 -6.14 -1.11
N GLU A 264 15.41 -5.68 -2.19
CA GLU A 264 16.66 -4.92 -2.13
C GLU A 264 16.51 -3.56 -1.44
N ARG A 265 15.30 -2.99 -1.38
CA ARG A 265 15.06 -1.64 -0.85
C ARG A 265 14.21 -1.61 0.42
N LEU A 266 13.85 -2.77 0.96
CA LEU A 266 12.97 -2.89 2.12
C LEU A 266 13.78 -2.89 3.42
N ALA A 267 13.82 -1.76 4.13
CA ALA A 267 14.53 -1.66 5.41
C ALA A 267 13.75 -2.24 6.61
N TRP A 268 12.45 -2.48 6.44
CA TRP A 268 11.56 -3.08 7.43
C TRP A 268 10.89 -4.33 6.86
N GLU A 269 10.73 -5.34 7.70
CA GLU A 269 9.65 -6.32 7.61
C GLU A 269 8.51 -5.80 8.48
N SER A 270 7.36 -5.53 7.87
CA SER A 270 6.17 -4.96 8.52
C SER A 270 4.88 -5.74 8.23
N GLN A 271 4.95 -6.85 7.49
CA GLN A 271 3.86 -7.80 7.29
C GLN A 271 3.65 -8.64 8.55
N SER A 272 4.70 -8.97 9.30
CA SER A 272 4.58 -9.75 10.53
C SER A 272 4.01 -8.94 11.71
N PRO A 273 3.56 -9.61 12.80
CA PRO A 273 2.97 -8.92 13.95
C PRO A 273 3.89 -7.89 14.62
N PHE A 274 5.20 -8.05 14.55
CA PHE A 274 6.19 -7.05 14.99
C PHE A 274 6.95 -6.52 13.79
N SER A 275 7.17 -5.21 13.73
CA SER A 275 8.08 -4.64 12.75
C SER A 275 9.52 -4.89 13.14
N ILE A 276 10.28 -5.51 12.23
CA ILE A 276 11.71 -5.79 12.44
C ILE A 276 12.54 -5.23 11.29
N ARG A 277 13.77 -4.84 11.59
CA ARG A 277 14.74 -4.51 10.53
C ARG A 277 15.03 -5.77 9.73
N THR A 278 15.01 -5.67 8.40
CA THR A 278 15.24 -6.84 7.55
C THR A 278 16.66 -7.39 7.71
N SER A 279 16.81 -8.70 7.67
CA SER A 279 18.12 -9.35 7.66
C SER A 279 18.89 -9.08 6.36
N GLN A 280 20.21 -9.29 6.42
CA GLN A 280 21.10 -9.15 5.28
C GLN A 280 20.84 -10.18 4.16
N TYR A 281 20.27 -11.34 4.52
CA TYR A 281 19.93 -12.41 3.58
C TYR A 281 19.14 -11.88 2.37
N TRP A 282 18.13 -11.06 2.62
CA TRP A 282 17.31 -10.48 1.57
C TRP A 282 18.06 -9.37 0.82
N GLY A 283 18.42 -9.63 -0.43
CA GLY A 283 19.11 -8.65 -1.29
C GLY A 283 20.60 -8.46 -1.00
N ASN A 284 21.18 -9.30 -0.13
CA ASN A 284 22.58 -9.25 0.33
C ASN A 284 23.00 -7.86 0.84
N LYS A 285 22.11 -7.19 1.59
CA LYS A 285 22.26 -5.80 2.06
C LYS A 285 21.77 -5.66 3.49
N THR A 286 22.51 -4.96 4.32
CA THR A 286 22.05 -4.50 5.64
C THR A 286 20.85 -3.58 5.49
N TRP A 287 20.00 -3.47 6.52
CA TRP A 287 18.84 -2.58 6.45
C TRP A 287 19.24 -1.11 6.22
N GLN A 288 20.43 -0.70 6.67
CA GLN A 288 21.00 0.62 6.46
C GLN A 288 21.29 0.86 4.97
N GLU A 289 21.95 -0.08 4.30
CA GLU A 289 22.19 0.00 2.84
C GLU A 289 20.86 0.07 2.07
N LYS A 290 19.85 -0.72 2.47
CA LYS A 290 18.51 -0.65 1.86
C LYS A 290 17.84 0.70 2.09
N ARG A 291 18.01 1.29 3.29
CA ARG A 291 17.53 2.64 3.62
C ARG A 291 18.22 3.69 2.74
N GLU A 292 19.54 3.61 2.56
CA GLU A 292 20.27 4.53 1.67
C GLU A 292 19.82 4.40 0.21
N GLN A 293 19.53 3.18 -0.24
CA GLN A 293 18.95 2.95 -1.55
C GLN A 293 17.58 3.65 -1.67
N MET A 294 16.66 3.42 -0.74
CA MET A 294 15.37 4.10 -0.77
C MET A 294 15.52 5.64 -0.73
N LEU A 295 16.42 6.17 0.10
CA LEU A 295 16.70 7.61 0.14
C LEU A 295 17.25 8.13 -1.18
N SER A 296 18.05 7.36 -1.91
CA SER A 296 18.55 7.76 -3.23
C SER A 296 17.42 7.86 -4.25
N VAL A 297 16.40 7.01 -4.15
CA VAL A 297 15.18 7.17 -4.96
C VAL A 297 14.49 8.49 -4.62
N CYS A 298 14.28 8.80 -3.34
CA CYS A 298 13.65 10.04 -2.90
C CYS A 298 14.43 11.29 -3.37
N LYS A 299 15.76 11.22 -3.32
CA LYS A 299 16.68 12.31 -3.68
C LYS A 299 16.70 12.66 -5.18
N GLN A 300 16.05 11.86 -6.03
CA GLN A 300 15.82 12.25 -7.44
C GLN A 300 14.85 13.43 -7.58
N CYS A 301 13.99 13.67 -6.57
CA CYS A 301 12.99 14.75 -6.60
C CYS A 301 13.01 15.64 -5.35
N HIS A 302 13.45 15.11 -4.21
CA HIS A 302 13.40 15.80 -2.92
C HIS A 302 14.79 16.16 -2.40
N SER A 303 14.86 17.19 -1.55
CA SER A 303 16.08 17.47 -0.80
C SER A 303 16.41 16.33 0.16
N LYS A 304 17.70 16.18 0.45
CA LYS A 304 18.21 15.24 1.47
C LYS A 304 17.49 15.41 2.81
N SER A 305 17.36 16.66 3.27
CA SER A 305 16.75 16.99 4.57
C SER A 305 15.29 16.55 4.66
N PHE A 306 14.50 16.78 3.62
CA PHE A 306 13.10 16.34 3.60
C PHE A 306 12.99 14.82 3.64
N ALA A 307 13.72 14.12 2.76
CA ALA A 307 13.66 12.66 2.65
C ALA A 307 14.10 11.98 3.95
N GLU A 308 15.17 12.44 4.58
CA GLU A 308 15.69 11.88 5.83
C GLU A 308 14.77 12.17 7.02
N LYS A 309 14.21 13.39 7.13
CA LYS A 309 13.23 13.72 8.16
C LYS A 309 11.97 12.89 8.02
N TYR A 310 11.42 12.75 6.80
CA TYR A 310 10.25 11.93 6.56
C TYR A 310 10.49 10.47 6.98
N MET A 311 11.60 9.89 6.56
CA MET A 311 11.92 8.49 6.84
C MET A 311 12.25 8.22 8.32
N LEU A 312 12.84 9.16 9.04
CA LEU A 312 12.98 9.08 10.50
C LEU A 312 11.60 9.00 11.17
N ILE A 313 10.67 9.86 10.77
CA ILE A 313 9.31 9.89 11.35
C ILE A 313 8.56 8.60 11.06
N ALA A 314 8.66 8.08 9.84
CA ALA A 314 8.10 6.77 9.49
C ALA A 314 8.73 5.63 10.31
N ASP A 315 10.04 5.65 10.56
CA ASP A 315 10.72 4.64 11.38
C ASP A 315 10.26 4.68 12.84
N LEU A 316 10.08 5.87 13.41
CA LEU A 316 9.53 6.01 14.76
C LEU A 316 8.07 5.54 14.84
N ASN A 317 7.29 5.69 13.76
CA ASN A 317 5.94 5.15 13.68
C ASN A 317 5.92 3.60 13.74
N MET A 318 6.85 2.94 13.03
CA MET A 318 7.04 1.49 13.13
C MET A 318 7.36 1.04 14.56
N LEU A 319 8.25 1.77 15.23
CA LEU A 319 8.60 1.50 16.63
C LEU A 319 7.43 1.77 17.58
N GLN A 320 6.64 2.82 17.34
CA GLN A 320 5.45 3.11 18.12
C GLN A 320 4.43 1.97 18.04
N TYR A 321 4.22 1.42 16.83
CA TYR A 321 3.38 0.24 16.67
C TYR A 321 3.89 -0.94 17.50
N ASN A 322 5.21 -1.21 17.50
CA ASN A 322 5.77 -2.31 18.27
C ASN A 322 5.46 -2.17 19.77
N GLU A 323 5.51 -0.96 20.33
CA GLU A 323 5.14 -0.73 21.74
C GLU A 323 3.65 -0.96 22.01
N ILE A 324 2.78 -0.55 21.08
CA ILE A 324 1.33 -0.85 21.16
C ILE A 324 1.11 -2.36 21.16
N TRP A 325 1.77 -3.07 20.24
CA TRP A 325 1.63 -4.51 20.13
C TRP A 325 2.16 -5.25 21.37
N LYS A 326 3.29 -4.82 21.96
CA LYS A 326 3.78 -5.35 23.25
C LYS A 326 2.73 -5.26 24.35
N THR A 327 2.04 -4.13 24.48
CA THR A 327 0.97 -3.98 25.47
C THR A 327 -0.14 -5.01 25.26
N ILE A 328 -0.48 -5.31 24.01
CA ILE A 328 -1.48 -6.32 23.68
C ILE A 328 -0.97 -7.73 23.97
N VAL A 329 0.29 -8.04 23.63
CA VAL A 329 0.94 -9.30 24.00
C VAL A 329 0.86 -9.54 25.50
N GLU A 330 1.17 -8.53 26.32
CA GLU A 330 1.10 -8.64 27.78
C GLU A 330 -0.33 -8.84 28.31
N LEU A 331 -1.32 -8.31 27.60
CA LEU A 331 -2.73 -8.50 27.93
C LEU A 331 -3.19 -9.92 27.55
N ILE A 332 -2.81 -10.42 26.38
CA ILE A 332 -3.15 -11.77 25.90
C ILE A 332 -2.59 -12.85 26.82
N LYS A 333 -1.36 -12.70 27.33
CA LYS A 333 -0.77 -13.62 28.33
C LYS A 333 -1.66 -13.84 29.56
N LYS A 334 -2.59 -12.93 29.83
CA LYS A 334 -3.53 -13.02 30.95
C LYS A 334 -4.88 -13.60 30.55
N PHE A 335 -5.27 -13.55 29.28
CA PHE A 335 -6.62 -13.92 28.84
C PHE A 335 -7.03 -15.34 29.24
N LYS A 336 -6.14 -16.31 29.03
CA LYS A 336 -6.38 -17.70 29.44
C LYS A 336 -6.66 -17.84 30.94
N ASN A 337 -5.83 -17.22 31.78
CA ASN A 337 -5.94 -17.29 33.24
C ASN A 337 -7.23 -16.64 33.79
N TYR A 338 -7.87 -15.79 33.00
CA TYR A 338 -9.12 -15.10 33.34
C TYR A 338 -10.33 -15.62 32.53
N GLY A 339 -10.15 -16.68 31.74
CA GLY A 339 -11.21 -17.32 30.96
C GLY A 339 -11.73 -16.52 29.77
N LEU A 340 -10.92 -15.61 29.19
CA LEU A 340 -11.29 -14.88 27.97
C LEU A 340 -10.96 -15.65 26.68
N THR A 341 -10.04 -16.61 26.76
CA THR A 341 -9.67 -17.49 25.65
C THR A 341 -9.56 -18.92 26.18
N ILE A 342 -9.98 -19.88 25.36
CA ILE A 342 -9.86 -21.31 25.63
C ILE A 342 -8.53 -21.86 25.07
N THR A 343 -8.03 -21.20 24.03
CA THR A 343 -6.81 -21.54 23.29
C THR A 343 -5.55 -21.47 24.16
N ASP A 344 -4.63 -22.42 23.96
CA ASP A 344 -3.28 -22.36 24.53
C ASP A 344 -2.53 -21.13 23.99
N GLU A 345 -1.46 -20.74 24.70
CA GLU A 345 -0.76 -19.46 24.55
C GLU A 345 -0.62 -19.01 23.08
N PHE A 346 -1.20 -17.85 22.78
CA PHE A 346 -1.08 -17.10 21.51
C PHE A 346 0.37 -16.63 21.20
N PHE A 347 1.34 -17.18 21.92
CA PHE A 347 2.75 -16.81 21.92
C PHE A 347 3.59 -18.07 22.13
N ASP A 348 4.38 -18.41 21.13
CA ASP A 348 5.44 -19.40 21.23
C ASP A 348 6.64 -18.77 21.95
N GLY A 349 7.37 -19.59 22.73
CA GLY A 349 8.46 -19.20 23.61
C GLY A 349 9.54 -18.33 22.95
N GLU A 350 10.34 -17.69 23.81
CA GLU A 350 11.28 -16.57 23.62
C GLU A 350 10.97 -15.42 22.62
N LEU A 351 10.34 -15.62 21.46
CA LEU A 351 9.51 -14.67 20.68
C LEU A 351 9.25 -15.26 19.28
N LYS A 352 8.44 -16.32 19.20
CA LYS A 352 7.94 -16.82 17.92
C LYS A 352 6.47 -16.39 17.77
N LEU A 353 6.27 -15.51 16.80
CA LEU A 353 5.06 -14.72 16.61
C LEU A 353 4.19 -15.39 15.56
N THR A 354 3.75 -16.62 15.84
CA THR A 354 2.67 -17.16 15.04
C THR A 354 1.48 -16.25 15.28
N SER A 355 1.08 -15.54 14.23
CA SER A 355 -0.09 -14.68 14.09
C SER A 355 -1.43 -15.36 14.43
N TRP A 356 -1.38 -16.59 14.90
CA TRP A 356 -2.45 -17.55 14.70
C TRP A 356 -3.06 -17.96 16.02
N PRO A 357 -4.39 -17.91 16.11
CA PRO A 357 -5.10 -18.78 17.00
C PRO A 357 -4.99 -20.22 16.47
N LYS A 358 -3.91 -20.90 16.89
CA LYS A 358 -3.76 -22.37 17.03
C LYS A 358 -5.04 -23.23 16.89
N GLU A 359 -5.99 -22.75 17.66
CA GLU A 359 -6.92 -23.59 18.37
C GLU A 359 -8.31 -22.92 18.46
N GLY A 360 -8.49 -21.68 17.96
CA GLY A 360 -9.76 -20.95 18.15
C GLY A 360 -9.83 -19.55 17.53
N TYR A 361 -10.77 -19.31 16.63
CA TYR A 361 -11.13 -17.97 16.14
C TYR A 361 -12.62 -17.74 16.39
N ASP A 362 -13.03 -18.09 17.62
CA ASP A 362 -14.40 -18.21 18.07
C ASP A 362 -14.71 -17.26 19.25
N GLU A 363 -13.69 -16.67 19.87
CA GLU A 363 -13.86 -15.63 20.87
C GLU A 363 -13.67 -14.22 20.29
N GLU A 364 -14.51 -13.27 20.72
CA GLU A 364 -14.44 -11.86 20.29
C GLU A 364 -13.04 -11.24 20.49
N VAL A 365 -12.33 -11.62 21.55
CA VAL A 365 -10.99 -11.11 21.83
C VAL A 365 -9.95 -11.59 20.83
N GLU A 366 -10.08 -12.79 20.28
CA GLU A 366 -9.18 -13.34 19.27
C GLU A 366 -9.37 -12.61 17.93
N HIS A 367 -10.61 -12.29 17.57
CA HIS A 367 -10.90 -11.42 16.42
C HIS A 367 -10.27 -10.04 16.57
N LEU A 368 -10.41 -9.43 17.75
CA LEU A 368 -9.86 -8.11 18.04
C LEU A 368 -8.33 -8.12 17.97
N VAL A 369 -7.68 -9.13 18.57
CA VAL A 369 -6.22 -9.31 18.54
C VAL A 369 -5.72 -9.50 17.10
N TYR A 370 -6.34 -10.41 16.33
CA TYR A 370 -5.93 -10.68 14.95
C TYR A 370 -6.00 -9.42 14.09
N ARG A 371 -7.15 -8.74 14.13
CA ARG A 371 -7.32 -7.49 13.37
C ARG A 371 -6.25 -6.48 13.76
N THR A 372 -6.02 -6.31 15.06
CA THR A 372 -5.10 -5.29 15.59
C THR A 372 -3.72 -5.34 14.96
N TRP A 373 -3.12 -6.52 14.81
CA TRP A 373 -1.80 -6.60 14.17
C TRP A 373 -1.89 -6.74 12.64
N HIS A 374 -2.86 -7.51 12.13
CA HIS A 374 -2.97 -7.90 10.72
C HIS A 374 -3.53 -6.80 9.84
N HIS A 375 -4.58 -6.11 10.28
CA HIS A 375 -5.24 -5.06 9.52
C HIS A 375 -4.79 -3.69 10.00
N GLU A 376 -5.27 -3.26 11.17
CA GLU A 376 -5.09 -1.88 11.60
C GLU A 376 -3.62 -1.56 11.88
N GLY A 377 -2.88 -2.54 12.40
CA GLY A 377 -1.44 -2.47 12.59
C GLY A 377 -0.68 -2.25 11.29
N ARG A 378 -0.91 -3.12 10.29
CA ARG A 378 -0.26 -2.98 8.97
C ARG A 378 -0.65 -1.66 8.31
N ARG A 379 -1.91 -1.23 8.37
CA ARG A 379 -2.37 0.07 7.85
C ARG A 379 -1.65 1.24 8.49
N PHE A 380 -1.55 1.26 9.82
CA PHE A 380 -0.86 2.31 10.57
C PHE A 380 0.60 2.47 10.09
N ARG A 381 1.30 1.34 9.97
CA ARG A 381 2.69 1.25 9.52
C ARG A 381 2.87 1.62 8.05
N HIS A 382 2.10 1.00 7.16
CA HIS A 382 2.21 1.14 5.72
C HIS A 382 1.76 2.54 5.26
N GLY A 383 0.72 3.10 5.88
CA GLY A 383 0.31 4.49 5.67
C GLY A 383 1.45 5.46 5.99
N ALA A 384 2.14 5.24 7.12
CA ALA A 384 3.21 6.14 7.54
C ALA A 384 4.41 6.14 6.59
N ILE A 385 4.80 4.97 6.07
CA ILE A 385 5.97 4.86 5.19
C ILE A 385 5.69 5.27 3.74
N MET A 386 4.42 5.26 3.30
CA MET A 386 4.01 5.56 1.92
C MET A 386 3.18 6.85 1.76
N MET A 387 3.21 7.75 2.74
CA MET A 387 2.51 9.05 2.71
C MET A 387 0.99 8.94 2.66
N GLY A 388 0.43 7.89 3.25
CA GLY A 388 -1.00 7.71 3.45
C GLY A 388 -1.47 8.24 4.81
N ALA A 389 -1.89 9.50 4.86
CA ALA A 389 -2.29 10.14 6.10
C ALA A 389 -3.56 9.54 6.72
N ASP A 390 -4.54 9.14 5.90
CA ASP A 390 -5.79 8.57 6.38
C ASP A 390 -5.57 7.13 6.87
N PHE A 391 -4.73 6.37 6.15
CA PHE A 391 -4.30 5.03 6.56
C PHE A 391 -3.42 5.02 7.80
N THR A 392 -2.62 6.07 8.05
CA THR A 392 -1.95 6.24 9.34
C THR A 392 -2.97 6.58 10.44
N GLN A 393 -3.91 7.48 10.18
CA GLN A 393 -4.79 8.02 11.21
C GLN A 393 -6.07 7.19 11.40
N TRP A 394 -7.04 7.34 10.50
CA TRP A 394 -8.41 6.88 10.68
C TRP A 394 -8.58 5.39 10.40
N HIS A 395 -7.84 4.83 9.44
CA HIS A 395 -7.82 3.38 9.21
C HIS A 395 -6.69 2.64 9.97
N GLY A 396 -5.82 3.39 10.64
CA GLY A 396 -4.64 2.90 11.35
C GLY A 396 -4.79 3.06 12.86
N ILE A 397 -4.16 4.09 13.43
CA ILE A 397 -4.12 4.29 14.89
C ILE A 397 -5.49 4.42 15.55
N TRP A 398 -6.48 4.98 14.85
CA TRP A 398 -7.83 5.10 15.37
C TRP A 398 -8.48 3.74 15.59
N ASP A 399 -8.53 2.90 14.55
CA ASP A 399 -9.10 1.55 14.64
C ASP A 399 -8.27 0.65 15.59
N LEU A 400 -6.93 0.82 15.62
CA LEU A 400 -6.04 0.19 16.61
C LEU A 400 -6.45 0.54 18.05
N GLN A 401 -6.67 1.83 18.33
CA GLN A 401 -7.09 2.30 19.64
C GLN A 401 -8.49 1.81 20.00
N GLU A 402 -9.41 1.75 19.04
CA GLU A 402 -10.74 1.18 19.25
C GLU A 402 -10.66 -0.30 19.66
N ASN A 403 -9.83 -1.10 18.98
CA ASN A 403 -9.60 -2.49 19.36
C ASN A 403 -9.00 -2.61 20.76
N LEU A 404 -8.01 -1.76 21.09
CA LEU A 404 -7.41 -1.73 22.43
C LEU A 404 -8.44 -1.38 23.51
N VAL A 405 -9.35 -0.44 23.26
CA VAL A 405 -10.44 -0.09 24.17
C VAL A 405 -11.39 -1.28 24.37
N LYS A 406 -11.77 -1.98 23.30
CA LYS A 406 -12.63 -3.16 23.38
C LYS A 406 -11.95 -4.28 24.18
N LEU A 407 -10.68 -4.56 23.90
CA LEU A 407 -9.88 -5.53 24.66
C LEU A 407 -9.80 -5.18 26.15
N MET A 408 -9.55 -3.91 26.48
CA MET A 408 -9.52 -3.44 27.87
C MET A 408 -10.87 -3.56 28.57
N ASN A 409 -11.98 -3.31 27.88
CA ASN A 409 -13.32 -3.52 28.44
C ASN A 409 -13.57 -5.00 28.76
N LYS A 410 -13.30 -5.90 27.82
CA LYS A 410 -13.44 -7.36 28.02
C LYS A 410 -12.55 -7.85 29.16
N ALA A 411 -11.31 -7.39 29.21
CA ALA A 411 -10.37 -7.68 30.29
C ALA A 411 -10.92 -7.25 31.66
N ALA A 412 -11.52 -6.07 31.75
CA ALA A 412 -12.09 -5.57 33.00
C ALA A 412 -13.35 -6.34 33.44
N GLU A 413 -14.23 -6.69 32.50
CA GLU A 413 -15.42 -7.52 32.73
C GLU A 413 -15.05 -8.87 33.37
N HIS A 414 -13.95 -9.46 32.93
CA HIS A 414 -13.42 -10.73 33.43
C HIS A 414 -12.51 -10.60 34.64
N GLY A 415 -12.30 -9.39 35.15
CA GLY A 415 -11.63 -9.19 36.43
C GLY A 415 -10.16 -8.83 36.39
N ILE A 416 -9.57 -8.60 35.22
CA ILE A 416 -8.16 -8.23 35.09
C ILE A 416 -7.90 -6.88 35.82
N PRO A 417 -7.04 -6.84 36.87
CA PRO A 417 -6.94 -5.68 37.77
C PRO A 417 -6.55 -4.36 37.10
N GLU A 418 -5.56 -4.37 36.19
CA GLU A 418 -5.15 -3.18 35.47
C GLU A 418 -6.24 -2.64 34.53
N ALA A 419 -7.04 -3.53 33.93
CA ALA A 419 -8.14 -3.15 33.07
C ALA A 419 -9.28 -2.50 33.89
N LYS A 420 -9.58 -3.04 35.07
CA LYS A 420 -10.51 -2.41 36.02
C LYS A 420 -10.03 -1.01 36.45
N ARG A 421 -8.74 -0.85 36.76
CA ARG A 421 -8.16 0.47 37.07
C ARG A 421 -8.27 1.43 35.88
N TRP A 422 -8.06 0.93 34.67
CA TRP A 422 -8.18 1.72 33.45
C TRP A 422 -9.62 2.21 33.20
N ILE A 423 -10.63 1.36 33.38
CA ILE A 423 -12.05 1.77 33.27
C ILE A 423 -12.38 2.84 34.30
N ALA A 424 -11.96 2.64 35.56
CA ALA A 424 -12.25 3.58 36.65
C ALA A 424 -11.55 4.94 36.50
N SER A 425 -10.47 5.01 35.71
CA SER A 425 -9.71 6.24 35.50
C SER A 425 -10.44 7.23 34.58
N LYS A 426 -10.47 8.50 34.99
CA LYS A 426 -10.88 9.64 34.16
C LYS A 426 -9.69 10.39 33.55
N ASP A 427 -8.46 9.97 33.83
CA ASP A 427 -7.27 10.58 33.25
C ASP A 427 -7.22 10.29 31.74
N PRO A 428 -7.22 11.31 30.87
CA PRO A 428 -7.14 11.12 29.42
C PRO A 428 -5.80 10.50 28.97
N ASN A 429 -4.79 10.42 29.82
CA ASN A 429 -3.54 9.71 29.53
C ASN A 429 -3.68 8.18 29.59
N LYS A 430 -4.81 7.65 30.09
CA LYS A 430 -5.06 6.21 30.18
C LYS A 430 -5.03 5.49 28.82
N PHE A 431 -5.19 6.21 27.71
CA PHE A 431 -5.13 5.64 26.36
C PHE A 431 -3.70 5.39 25.87
N PHE A 432 -2.68 5.94 26.54
CA PHE A 432 -1.28 5.66 26.27
C PHE A 432 -0.80 4.53 27.18
N LEU A 433 -1.24 3.31 26.88
CA LEU A 433 -0.89 2.08 27.61
C LEU A 433 0.54 1.57 27.28
N TYR A 434 1.34 2.40 26.62
CA TYR A 434 2.60 2.06 25.98
C TYR A 434 3.57 3.26 26.04
N PRO A 435 4.89 3.04 25.98
CA PRO A 435 5.87 4.11 25.75
C PRO A 435 5.64 4.84 24.43
N ILE A 436 6.00 6.13 24.39
CA ILE A 436 5.74 7.02 23.26
C ILE A 436 7.03 7.31 22.49
N TYR A 437 6.95 7.18 21.17
CA TYR A 437 7.90 7.73 20.21
C TYR A 437 7.28 8.95 19.53
N ASP A 438 8.08 9.99 19.30
CA ASP A 438 7.64 11.24 18.68
C ASP A 438 8.85 12.01 18.13
N VAL A 439 8.60 13.05 17.33
CA VAL A 439 9.57 14.08 16.94
C VAL A 439 8.99 15.47 17.17
N PRO A 440 9.81 16.48 17.45
CA PRO A 440 9.35 17.86 17.36
C PRO A 440 8.91 18.21 15.93
N GLY A 441 7.67 18.70 15.80
CA GLY A 441 7.09 19.11 14.51
C GLY A 441 6.54 17.94 13.68
N ASN A 442 6.54 18.09 12.36
CA ASN A 442 6.06 17.06 11.43
C ASN A 442 6.88 17.09 10.10
N PRO A 443 6.68 16.13 9.18
CA PRO A 443 7.44 16.08 7.93
C PRO A 443 7.18 17.26 6.97
N TRP A 444 6.05 17.95 7.12
CA TRP A 444 5.54 18.96 6.19
C TRP A 444 5.93 20.39 6.55
N GLY A 445 6.51 20.59 7.74
CA GLY A 445 7.03 21.87 8.19
C GLY A 445 6.59 22.25 9.60
N ILE A 446 6.63 23.55 9.88
CA ILE A 446 6.35 24.13 11.19
C ILE A 446 4.91 24.64 11.23
N SER A 447 4.22 24.45 12.37
CA SER A 447 2.89 25.00 12.60
C SER A 447 2.87 25.88 13.85
N SER A 448 2.49 27.15 13.70
CA SER A 448 2.45 28.11 14.81
C SER A 448 1.21 27.98 15.70
N ILE A 449 0.24 27.14 15.32
CA ILE A 449 -1.03 26.96 16.03
C ILE A 449 -1.17 25.53 16.56
N LEU A 450 -0.90 24.52 15.73
CA LEU A 450 -1.28 23.13 15.99
C LEU A 450 -0.79 22.64 17.36
N TYR A 451 0.45 23.00 17.70
CA TYR A 451 1.14 22.55 18.90
C TYR A 451 0.85 23.42 20.15
N LYS A 452 0.15 24.55 19.99
CA LYS A 452 -0.22 25.48 21.05
C LYS A 452 -1.62 25.16 21.58
N GLY A 453 -1.77 24.07 22.33
CA GLY A 453 -3.06 23.70 22.92
C GLY A 453 -3.01 22.53 23.89
N GLY A 454 -3.72 22.65 25.02
CA GLY A 454 -3.66 21.67 26.13
C GLY A 454 -4.26 20.29 25.84
N ALA A 455 -4.89 20.06 24.69
CA ALA A 455 -5.49 18.77 24.35
C ALA A 455 -4.46 17.73 23.86
N LEU A 456 -3.32 18.18 23.32
CA LEU A 456 -2.27 17.29 22.82
C LEU A 456 -1.58 16.55 23.97
N SER A 457 -1.24 15.28 23.74
CA SER A 457 -0.53 14.42 24.71
C SER A 457 0.73 15.08 25.25
N MET A 458 1.51 15.73 24.37
CA MET A 458 2.74 16.43 24.73
C MET A 458 2.56 17.56 25.75
N ASN A 459 1.35 18.15 25.82
CA ASN A 459 1.02 19.22 26.76
C ASN A 459 0.34 18.70 28.03
N ARG A 460 -0.05 17.41 28.07
CA ARG A 460 -0.74 16.77 29.20
C ARG A 460 0.13 15.79 29.97
N ILE A 461 1.11 15.17 29.32
CA ILE A 461 1.99 14.18 29.92
C ILE A 461 3.20 14.90 30.53
N LYS A 462 3.42 14.71 31.83
CA LYS A 462 4.57 15.28 32.53
C LYS A 462 5.89 14.74 31.98
N ASN A 463 6.84 15.63 31.72
CA ASN A 463 8.17 15.34 31.16
C ASN A 463 8.08 14.56 29.83
N TYR A 464 7.16 14.97 28.96
CA TYR A 464 6.87 14.26 27.70
C TYR A 464 8.13 14.13 26.83
N TRP A 465 8.80 15.24 26.55
CA TRP A 465 9.96 15.26 25.65
C TRP A 465 11.14 14.49 26.23
N GLU A 466 11.37 14.51 27.54
CA GLU A 466 12.42 13.72 28.19
C GLU A 466 12.14 12.21 28.08
N LYS A 467 10.87 11.79 28.22
CA LYS A 467 10.45 10.39 28.01
C LYS A 467 10.65 9.97 26.56
N VAL A 468 10.21 10.79 25.61
CA VAL A 468 10.38 10.52 24.17
C VAL A 468 11.87 10.41 23.82
N TYR A 469 12.70 11.36 24.27
CA TYR A 469 14.14 11.33 24.05
C TYR A 469 14.78 10.05 24.58
N ALA A 470 14.43 9.62 25.80
CA ALA A 470 14.93 8.38 26.36
C ALA A 470 14.54 7.15 25.52
N ASN A 471 13.30 7.10 25.03
CA ASN A 471 12.82 5.99 24.19
C ASN A 471 13.51 5.96 22.82
N VAL A 472 13.66 7.11 22.16
CA VAL A 472 14.36 7.22 20.87
C VAL A 472 15.84 6.87 21.02
N LYS A 473 16.48 7.33 22.10
CA LYS A 473 17.86 6.98 22.42
C LYS A 473 18.02 5.46 22.63
N ALA A 474 17.12 4.83 23.38
CA ALA A 474 17.14 3.39 23.59
C ALA A 474 16.96 2.61 22.26
N ALA A 475 16.13 3.09 21.35
CA ALA A 475 15.98 2.49 20.01
C ALA A 475 17.27 2.59 19.19
N TYR A 476 17.94 3.75 19.23
CA TYR A 476 19.25 3.94 18.61
C TYR A 476 20.31 3.02 19.21
N GLU A 477 20.42 2.95 20.54
CA GLU A 477 21.39 2.07 21.24
C GLU A 477 21.15 0.57 20.94
N LYS A 478 19.91 0.20 20.59
CA LYS A 478 19.55 -1.16 20.15
C LYS A 478 19.72 -1.39 18.64
N GLY A 479 20.19 -0.40 17.89
CA GLY A 479 20.47 -0.52 16.46
C GLY A 479 19.24 -0.42 15.55
N PHE A 480 18.09 0.07 16.06
CA PHE A 480 16.91 0.30 15.23
C PHE A 480 17.00 1.58 14.40
N LEU A 481 17.86 2.52 14.76
CA LEU A 481 18.12 3.77 14.05
C LEU A 481 19.60 3.86 13.69
N SER A 482 19.93 4.49 12.56
CA SER A 482 21.31 4.74 12.16
C SER A 482 21.90 5.90 12.95
N GLU A 483 23.22 6.07 12.89
CA GLU A 483 23.90 7.21 13.51
C GLU A 483 23.42 8.55 12.93
N GLU A 484 23.17 8.62 11.62
CA GLU A 484 22.65 9.79 10.93
C GLU A 484 21.22 10.12 11.39
N GLN A 485 20.38 9.09 11.54
CA GLN A 485 19.01 9.25 12.04
C GLN A 485 19.00 9.75 13.48
N TRP A 486 19.91 9.25 14.32
CA TRP A 486 20.05 9.71 15.69
C TRP A 486 20.53 11.16 15.76
N LYS A 487 21.55 11.53 14.98
CA LYS A 487 22.02 12.94 14.88
C LYS A 487 20.90 13.87 14.43
N LEU A 488 20.14 13.49 13.41
CA LEU A 488 18.99 14.25 12.93
C LEU A 488 17.93 14.42 14.04
N TYR A 489 17.63 13.36 14.78
CA TYR A 489 16.70 13.44 15.90
C TYR A 489 17.20 14.41 16.99
N GLN A 490 18.48 14.35 17.36
CA GLN A 490 19.07 15.27 18.33
C GLN A 490 18.96 16.72 17.87
N GLU A 491 19.26 17.00 16.60
CA GLU A 491 19.10 18.34 16.03
C GLU A 491 17.66 18.85 16.12
N LEU A 492 16.68 18.00 15.80
CA LEU A 492 15.26 18.35 15.93
C LEU A 492 14.86 18.59 17.40
N TYR A 493 15.38 17.77 18.32
CA TYR A 493 15.12 17.87 19.76
C TYR A 493 15.71 19.14 20.39
N ASP A 494 16.95 19.48 20.04
CA ASP A 494 17.63 20.68 20.51
C ASP A 494 16.95 21.96 19.99
N ASN A 495 16.38 21.88 18.78
CA ASN A 495 15.60 22.96 18.17
C ASN A 495 14.08 22.82 18.36
N ARG A 496 13.61 22.01 19.32
CA ARG A 496 12.19 21.61 19.41
C ARG A 496 11.21 22.77 19.44
N ASP A 497 11.52 23.88 20.12
CA ASP A 497 10.61 25.01 20.24
C ASP A 497 10.33 25.62 18.85
N LYS A 498 11.38 25.71 18.02
CA LYS A 498 11.28 26.16 16.64
C LYS A 498 10.51 25.16 15.78
N GLU A 499 10.80 23.87 15.88
CA GLU A 499 10.12 22.82 15.11
C GLU A 499 8.61 22.73 15.45
N LEU A 500 8.26 22.96 16.72
CA LEU A 500 6.88 23.05 17.21
C LEU A 500 6.23 24.41 16.93
N GLY A 501 6.96 25.33 16.31
CA GLY A 501 6.47 26.66 15.95
C GLY A 501 6.14 27.57 17.14
N LEU A 502 6.68 27.27 18.33
CA LEU A 502 6.38 28.01 19.55
C LEU A 502 6.81 29.49 19.49
N PRO A 503 7.98 29.85 18.94
CA PRO A 503 8.41 31.25 18.80
C PRO A 503 7.53 32.10 17.87
N TYR A 504 6.77 31.48 16.97
CA TYR A 504 6.01 32.21 15.94
C TYR A 504 4.61 32.54 16.44
N SER A 505 4.19 33.79 16.28
CA SER A 505 2.83 34.20 16.63
C SER A 505 1.81 33.65 15.62
N PRO A 506 0.63 33.20 16.08
CA PRO A 506 -0.48 32.91 15.18
C PRO A 506 -0.86 34.14 14.33
N PRO A 507 -1.38 33.95 13.10
CA PRO A 507 -1.86 35.05 12.27
C PRO A 507 -3.08 35.72 12.92
N GLU A 508 -3.19 37.05 12.77
CA GLU A 508 -4.23 37.85 13.43
C GLU A 508 -5.66 37.43 13.05
N ILE A 509 -5.86 36.94 11.82
CA ILE A 509 -7.14 36.42 11.33
C ILE A 509 -7.71 35.29 12.20
N LEU A 510 -6.86 34.57 12.93
CA LEU A 510 -7.29 33.52 13.84
C LEU A 510 -8.23 34.07 14.92
N LYS A 511 -8.02 35.30 15.41
CA LYS A 511 -8.90 35.91 16.40
C LYS A 511 -10.32 36.09 15.85
N GLU A 512 -10.43 36.43 14.57
CA GLU A 512 -11.72 36.59 13.91
C GLU A 512 -12.39 35.24 13.68
N HIS A 513 -11.64 34.24 13.21
CA HIS A 513 -12.15 32.86 13.09
C HIS A 513 -12.67 32.32 14.44
N MET A 514 -11.98 32.61 15.55
CA MET A 514 -12.42 32.18 16.89
C MET A 514 -13.74 32.85 17.33
N LYS A 515 -14.00 34.11 16.93
CA LYS A 515 -15.30 34.75 17.18
C LYS A 515 -16.41 34.07 16.38
N VAL A 516 -16.17 33.84 15.09
CA VAL A 516 -17.14 33.15 14.21
C VAL A 516 -17.47 31.76 14.75
N LEU A 517 -16.46 30.98 15.14
CA LEU A 517 -16.68 29.65 15.74
C LEU A 517 -17.50 29.72 17.04
N ALA A 518 -17.34 30.77 17.85
CA ALA A 518 -18.14 30.96 19.06
C ALA A 518 -19.60 31.32 18.74
N GLU A 519 -19.82 32.12 17.70
CA GLU A 519 -21.17 32.44 17.19
C GLU A 519 -21.85 31.21 16.58
N GLU A 520 -21.12 30.41 15.80
CA GLU A 520 -21.61 29.13 15.26
C GLU A 520 -21.97 28.15 16.38
N ALA A 521 -21.11 28.01 17.40
CA ALA A 521 -21.40 27.17 18.56
C ALA A 521 -22.65 27.64 19.33
N LYS A 522 -22.84 28.96 19.45
CA LYS A 522 -24.04 29.55 20.03
C LYS A 522 -25.27 29.25 19.17
N TYR A 523 -25.18 29.41 17.85
CA TYR A 523 -26.25 29.10 16.91
C TYR A 523 -26.66 27.63 16.99
N VAL A 524 -25.69 26.70 17.02
CA VAL A 524 -25.96 25.26 17.19
C VAL A 524 -26.75 25.03 18.48
N LYS A 525 -26.32 25.63 19.59
CA LYS A 525 -27.01 25.48 20.88
C LYS A 525 -28.43 26.05 20.88
N GLU A 526 -28.64 27.20 20.26
CA GLU A 526 -29.90 27.96 20.33
C GLU A 526 -30.93 27.53 19.28
N ASN A 527 -30.48 27.04 18.13
CA ASN A 527 -31.33 26.81 16.96
C ASN A 527 -31.27 25.39 16.41
N VAL A 528 -30.21 24.61 16.67
CA VAL A 528 -30.07 23.24 16.14
C VAL A 528 -30.38 22.21 17.23
N ALA A 529 -29.69 22.28 18.37
CA ALA A 529 -29.84 21.31 19.46
C ALA A 529 -31.20 21.41 20.17
N THR A 530 -31.85 22.58 20.09
CA THR A 530 -33.18 22.87 20.63
C THR A 530 -34.29 22.70 19.60
N PHE A 531 -33.96 22.45 18.33
CA PHE A 531 -34.94 22.31 17.27
C PHE A 531 -35.73 21.00 17.43
N THR A 532 -37.05 21.11 17.45
CA THR A 532 -37.95 19.98 17.61
C THR A 532 -38.76 19.77 16.34
N LEU A 533 -38.66 18.58 15.76
CA LEU A 533 -39.52 18.18 14.66
C LEU A 533 -40.94 17.87 15.17
N PRO A 534 -42.00 18.16 14.39
CA PRO A 534 -43.38 17.95 14.81
C PRO A 534 -43.79 16.47 14.85
N SER A 535 -43.10 15.61 14.09
CA SER A 535 -43.35 14.16 14.03
C SER A 535 -42.63 13.40 15.14
N SER A 536 -43.30 12.41 15.72
CA SER A 536 -42.65 11.45 16.63
C SER A 536 -41.71 10.53 15.87
N SER A 537 -40.70 10.02 16.55
CA SER A 537 -39.92 8.90 16.03
C SER A 537 -40.86 7.72 15.76
N PRO A 538 -40.75 7.01 14.62
CA PRO A 538 -41.54 5.81 14.35
C PRO A 538 -41.37 4.70 15.40
N TYR A 539 -40.28 4.74 16.17
CA TYR A 539 -39.97 3.79 17.23
C TYR A 539 -40.43 4.23 18.63
N TYR A 540 -40.52 5.54 18.89
CA TYR A 540 -40.94 6.09 20.19
C TYR A 540 -42.33 6.73 20.05
N THR A 541 -43.36 6.13 20.65
CA THR A 541 -44.78 6.52 20.53
C THR A 541 -45.16 7.82 21.27
N SER A 542 -44.20 8.67 21.63
CA SER A 542 -44.49 10.00 22.17
C SER A 542 -43.47 11.03 21.69
N ASN A 543 -43.97 12.24 21.39
CA ASN A 543 -43.18 13.45 21.13
C ASN A 543 -42.49 13.95 22.42
N SER A 544 -41.73 13.09 23.13
CA SER A 544 -40.92 13.52 24.26
C SER A 544 -39.64 14.19 23.77
N THR A 545 -39.77 15.41 23.23
CA THR A 545 -38.64 16.30 22.91
C THR A 545 -38.03 16.97 24.13
N LYS A 546 -38.10 16.31 25.30
CA LYS A 546 -37.20 16.61 26.41
C LYS A 546 -36.24 15.45 26.52
N TYR A 547 -34.99 15.71 26.17
CA TYR A 547 -33.83 15.08 26.80
C TYR A 547 -34.13 14.94 28.29
N ASP A 548 -34.54 13.73 28.68
CA ASP A 548 -35.11 13.48 29.98
C ASP A 548 -33.95 13.51 30.99
N LYS A 549 -33.79 14.64 31.67
CA LYS A 549 -32.77 14.91 32.69
C LYS A 549 -32.87 13.98 33.92
N LYS A 550 -33.61 12.86 33.85
CA LYS A 550 -33.81 11.90 34.93
C LYS A 550 -33.01 10.60 34.82
N VAL A 551 -32.26 10.35 33.75
CA VAL A 551 -31.38 9.16 33.67
C VAL A 551 -29.95 9.46 34.18
N ALA A 552 -29.63 10.69 34.59
CA ALA A 552 -28.35 11.06 35.20
C ALA A 552 -28.25 10.81 36.73
N LYS A 553 -29.11 9.94 37.28
CA LYS A 553 -28.97 9.40 38.64
C LYS A 553 -29.39 7.92 38.65
N LYS A 554 -28.51 7.05 38.15
CA LYS A 554 -28.36 5.68 38.65
C LYS A 554 -26.97 5.17 38.32
#